data_AF-A0A3M0XEC8-F1
#
_entry.id   AF-A0A3M0XEC8-F1
#
_cell.length_a   1.000
_cell.length_b   1.000
_cell.length_c   1.000
_cell.angle_alpha   90.00
_cell.angle_beta   90.00
_cell.angle_gamma   90.00
#
_symmetry.space_group_name_H-M   'P 1'
#
loop_
_entity.id
_entity.type
_entity.pdbx_description
1 polymer ?
#
loop_
_entity_poly.entity_id
_entity_poly.type
_entity_poly.pdbx_seq_one_letter_code
_entity_poly.pdbx_strand_id
1 'polypeptide(L)'
;MQNLKEKATHLKKLRKHFRLIPQLIISIVFLTHGIMALRFADEFLDLVLFAGFGLNVAKMLLVIVGLVDLSVAVGVLFFPTVYILAYASFWPLVPTALTYFSTGELEGDVFLIMAMAYLAYSLNLKKKARWESHKNQNVTKKS
;
A
#
# COMPACT_ATOMS: atom_id res chain seq x y z
N MET A 1 -17.99 -30.60 -20.96
CA MET A 1 -18.04 -29.12 -20.98
C MET A 1 -18.30 -28.47 -19.61
N GLN A 2 -19.16 -29.02 -18.73
CA GLN A 2 -19.42 -28.47 -17.38
C GLN A 2 -18.16 -28.34 -16.51
N ASN A 3 -17.31 -29.37 -16.47
CA ASN A 3 -16.06 -29.41 -15.68
C ASN A 3 -15.07 -28.25 -16.03
N LEU A 4 -15.02 -27.83 -17.30
CA LEU A 4 -14.18 -26.70 -17.73
C LEU A 4 -14.73 -25.34 -17.28
N LYS A 5 -16.05 -25.14 -17.31
CA LYS A 5 -16.69 -23.89 -16.83
C LYS A 5 -16.52 -23.74 -15.31
N GLU A 6 -16.60 -24.84 -14.58
CA GLU A 6 -16.43 -24.87 -13.13
C GLU A 6 -14.97 -24.54 -12.73
N LYS A 7 -13.99 -25.18 -13.38
CA LYS A 7 -12.56 -24.84 -13.24
C LYS A 7 -12.28 -23.37 -13.54
N ALA A 8 -12.83 -22.83 -14.63
CA ALA A 8 -12.64 -21.44 -15.00
C ALA A 8 -13.21 -20.46 -13.95
N THR A 9 -14.36 -20.79 -13.37
CA THR A 9 -15.00 -19.98 -12.32
C THR A 9 -14.18 -20.00 -11.02
N HIS A 10 -13.69 -21.18 -10.62
CA HIS A 10 -12.81 -21.35 -9.48
C HIS A 10 -11.50 -20.56 -9.63
N LEU A 11 -10.84 -20.66 -10.78
CA LEU A 11 -9.61 -19.91 -11.08
C LEU A 11 -9.84 -18.39 -11.09
N LYS A 12 -11.00 -17.93 -11.58
CA LYS A 12 -11.37 -16.50 -11.55
C LYS A 12 -11.56 -16.01 -10.12
N LYS A 13 -12.18 -16.82 -9.25
CA LYS A 13 -12.35 -16.54 -7.82
C LYS A 13 -11.00 -16.52 -7.10
N LEU A 14 -10.17 -17.54 -7.27
CA LEU A 14 -8.84 -17.65 -6.66
C LEU A 14 -7.96 -16.44 -7.01
N ARG A 15 -7.94 -16.05 -8.29
CA ARG A 15 -7.21 -14.87 -8.76
C ARG A 15 -7.72 -13.57 -8.13
N LYS A 16 -9.02 -13.45 -7.82
CA LYS A 16 -9.56 -12.26 -7.14
C LYS A 16 -9.02 -12.17 -5.71
N HIS A 17 -8.99 -13.27 -4.98
CA HIS A 17 -8.48 -13.32 -3.61
C HIS A 17 -6.99 -13.02 -3.56
N PHE A 18 -6.19 -13.60 -4.46
CA PHE A 18 -4.76 -13.32 -4.57
C PHE A 18 -4.41 -11.85 -4.79
N ARG A 19 -5.31 -11.07 -5.40
CA ARG A 19 -5.13 -9.63 -5.61
C ARG A 19 -5.38 -8.80 -4.35
N LEU A 20 -6.27 -9.28 -3.49
CA LEU A 20 -6.66 -8.59 -2.27
C LEU A 20 -5.63 -8.76 -1.16
N ILE A 21 -4.91 -9.89 -1.12
CA ILE A 21 -3.90 -10.17 -0.10
C ILE A 21 -2.86 -9.05 0.05
N PRO A 22 -2.11 -8.64 -1.02
CA PRO A 22 -1.12 -7.58 -0.86
C PRO A 22 -1.75 -6.22 -0.51
N GLN A 23 -2.97 -5.95 -0.97
CA GLN A 23 -3.69 -4.72 -0.64
C GLN A 23 -4.11 -4.67 0.84
N LEU A 24 -4.58 -5.80 1.37
CA LEU A 24 -4.92 -5.94 2.77
C LEU A 24 -3.69 -5.78 3.66
N ILE A 25 -2.56 -6.39 3.30
CA ILE A 25 -1.31 -6.27 4.05
C ILE A 25 -0.88 -4.80 4.13
N ILE A 26 -0.76 -4.13 2.97
CA ILE A 26 -0.39 -2.70 2.94
C ILE A 26 -1.40 -1.87 3.73
N SER A 27 -2.70 -2.11 3.55
CA SER A 27 -3.74 -1.36 4.25
C SER A 27 -3.67 -1.53 5.77
N ILE A 28 -3.38 -2.72 6.28
CA ILE A 28 -3.28 -2.98 7.73
C ILE A 28 -2.06 -2.28 8.31
N VAL A 29 -0.92 -2.32 7.60
CA VAL A 29 0.31 -1.64 8.03
C VAL A 29 0.07 -0.13 8.14
N PHE A 30 -0.41 0.50 7.07
CA PHE A 30 -0.70 1.94 7.06
C PHE A 30 -1.80 2.34 8.04
N LEU A 31 -2.81 1.49 8.26
CA LEU A 31 -3.83 1.73 9.28
C LEU A 31 -3.23 1.73 10.70
N THR A 32 -2.37 0.74 11.00
CA THR A 32 -1.74 0.62 12.32
C THR A 32 -0.78 1.78 12.58
N HIS A 33 0.10 2.07 11.61
CA HIS A 33 0.99 3.24 11.66
C HIS A 33 0.22 4.55 11.82
N GLY A 34 -0.83 4.77 11.04
CA GLY A 34 -1.63 5.98 11.13
C GLY A 34 -2.27 6.16 12.50
N ILE A 35 -2.80 5.10 13.10
CA ILE A 35 -3.37 5.14 14.46
C ILE A 35 -2.29 5.44 15.50
N MET A 36 -1.12 4.81 15.40
CA MET A 36 -0.03 5.04 16.36
C MET A 36 0.52 6.47 16.28
N ALA A 37 0.65 7.03 15.07
CA ALA A 37 1.03 8.42 14.86
C ALA A 37 0.00 9.39 15.49
N LEU A 38 -1.31 9.15 15.28
CA LEU A 38 -2.38 9.95 15.90
C LEU A 38 -2.42 9.84 17.43
N ARG A 39 -1.88 8.77 18.00
CA ARG A 39 -1.74 8.56 19.45
C ARG A 39 -0.47 9.16 20.02
N PHE A 40 0.40 9.73 19.19
CA PHE A 40 1.71 10.22 19.60
C PHE A 40 2.53 9.14 20.31
N ALA A 41 2.53 7.92 19.77
CA ALA A 41 3.35 6.84 20.35
C ALA A 41 4.80 7.30 20.48
N ASP A 42 5.42 6.97 21.62
CA ASP A 42 6.74 7.50 22.01
C ASP A 42 7.79 7.26 20.93
N GLU A 43 7.79 6.09 20.29
CA GLU A 43 8.68 5.74 19.17
C GLU A 43 8.63 6.76 18.01
N PHE A 44 7.43 7.23 17.64
CA PHE A 44 7.28 8.21 16.56
C PHE A 44 7.58 9.63 17.03
N LEU A 45 7.24 9.94 18.28
CA LEU A 45 7.52 11.25 18.84
C LEU A 45 9.02 11.46 18.99
N ASP A 46 9.72 10.48 19.55
CA ASP A 46 11.18 10.48 19.73
C ASP A 46 11.89 10.59 18.39
N LEU A 47 11.40 9.91 17.34
CA LEU A 47 11.96 10.01 16.00
C LEU A 47 11.87 11.43 15.41
N VAL A 48 10.72 12.08 15.58
CA VAL A 48 10.50 13.45 15.06
C VAL A 48 11.26 14.47 15.91
N LEU A 49 11.38 14.26 17.22
CA LEU A 49 12.23 15.06 18.09
C LEU A 49 13.71 14.90 17.73
N PHE A 50 14.16 13.68 17.44
CA PHE A 50 15.51 13.37 16.96
C PHE A 50 15.83 14.09 15.65
N ALA A 51 14.86 14.24 14.76
CA ALA A 51 14.98 15.04 13.54
C ALA A 51 15.12 16.55 13.80
N GLY A 52 15.08 17.01 15.05
CA GLY A 52 15.33 18.40 15.46
C GLY A 52 14.07 19.26 15.61
N PHE A 53 12.88 18.67 15.53
CA PHE A 53 11.63 19.42 15.69
C PHE A 53 11.29 19.62 17.18
N GLY A 54 10.72 20.77 17.53
CA GLY A 54 10.17 20.99 18.87
C GLY A 54 8.88 20.21 19.10
N LEU A 55 8.55 19.91 20.37
CA LEU A 55 7.43 19.05 20.76
C LEU A 55 6.08 19.41 20.11
N ASN A 56 5.74 20.70 20.05
CA ASN A 56 4.48 21.15 19.45
C ASN A 56 4.44 20.89 17.94
N VAL A 57 5.56 21.11 17.25
CA VAL A 57 5.70 20.84 15.81
C VAL A 57 5.68 19.33 15.56
N ALA A 58 6.36 18.55 16.41
CA ALA A 58 6.39 17.10 16.31
C ALA A 58 4.97 16.50 16.40
N LYS A 59 4.17 16.91 17.39
CA LYS A 59 2.77 16.49 17.50
C LYS A 59 1.95 16.89 16.28
N MET A 60 2.10 18.11 15.77
CA MET A 60 1.40 18.55 14.57
C MET A 60 1.77 17.69 13.34
N LEU A 61 3.07 17.39 13.16
CA LEU A 61 3.54 16.51 12.09
C LEU A 61 2.97 15.10 12.22
N LEU A 62 2.96 14.53 13.42
CA LEU A 62 2.38 13.20 13.66
C LEU A 62 0.87 13.14 13.37
N VAL A 63 0.12 14.22 13.63
CA VAL A 63 -1.28 14.31 13.21
C VAL A 63 -1.38 14.25 11.68
N ILE A 64 -0.56 15.03 10.98
CA ILE A 64 -0.57 15.07 9.50
C ILE A 64 -0.20 13.70 8.93
N VAL A 65 0.89 13.10 9.40
CA VAL A 65 1.34 11.76 8.97
C VAL A 65 0.26 10.74 9.24
N GLY A 66 -0.34 10.75 10.43
CA GLY A 66 -1.42 9.84 10.79
C GLY A 66 -2.61 9.92 9.84
N LEU A 67 -3.07 11.14 9.51
CA LEU A 67 -4.16 11.33 8.54
C LEU A 67 -3.79 10.87 7.13
N VAL A 68 -2.55 11.12 6.69
CA VAL A 68 -2.06 10.67 5.39
C VAL A 68 -2.04 9.14 5.35
N ASP A 69 -1.51 8.48 6.37
CA ASP A 69 -1.43 7.02 6.41
C ASP A 69 -2.80 6.36 6.42
N LEU A 70 -3.77 6.91 7.16
CA LEU A 70 -5.16 6.47 7.10
C LEU A 70 -5.76 6.65 5.70
N SER A 71 -5.47 7.76 5.02
CA SER A 71 -5.94 7.99 3.65
C SER A 71 -5.35 6.99 2.66
N VAL A 72 -4.09 6.60 2.83
CA VAL A 72 -3.41 5.59 2.02
C VAL A 72 -3.99 4.21 2.29
N ALA A 73 -4.25 3.85 3.56
CA ALA A 73 -4.89 2.58 3.92
C ALA A 73 -6.25 2.41 3.20
N VAL A 74 -7.10 3.42 3.26
CA VAL A 74 -8.39 3.45 2.55
C VAL A 74 -8.18 3.42 1.03
N GLY A 75 -7.24 4.23 0.53
CA GLY A 75 -6.92 4.34 -0.89
C GLY A 75 -6.46 3.01 -1.50
N VAL A 76 -5.57 2.28 -0.83
CA VAL A 76 -5.08 0.98 -1.30
C VAL A 76 -6.21 -0.06 -1.38
N LEU A 77 -7.15 -0.03 -0.45
CA LEU A 77 -8.23 -1.01 -0.38
C LEU A 77 -9.30 -0.78 -1.45
N PHE A 78 -9.72 0.47 -1.68
CA PHE A 78 -10.83 0.79 -2.56
C PHE A 78 -10.38 1.30 -3.95
N PHE A 79 -9.30 2.05 -4.01
CA PHE A 79 -8.82 2.75 -5.21
C PHE A 79 -7.31 2.59 -5.40
N PRO A 80 -6.79 1.37 -5.63
CA PRO A 80 -5.36 1.09 -5.72
C PRO A 80 -4.74 1.66 -7.01
N THR A 81 -4.56 2.97 -7.06
CA THR A 81 -3.93 3.67 -8.16
C THR A 81 -2.41 3.49 -8.11
N VAL A 82 -1.75 3.73 -9.24
CA VAL A 82 -0.29 3.65 -9.35
C VAL A 82 0.37 4.60 -8.35
N TYR A 83 -0.17 5.81 -8.20
CA TYR A 83 0.36 6.83 -7.31
C TYR A 83 0.27 6.43 -5.83
N ILE A 84 -0.86 5.86 -5.41
CA ILE A 84 -1.06 5.42 -4.02
C ILE A 84 -0.13 4.24 -3.71
N LEU A 85 0.02 3.28 -4.62
CA LEU A 85 0.92 2.14 -4.43
C LEU A 85 2.40 2.55 -4.47
N ALA A 86 2.76 3.52 -5.31
CA ALA A 86 4.11 4.09 -5.31
C ALA A 86 4.40 4.80 -3.99
N TYR A 87 3.47 5.65 -3.52
CA TYR A 87 3.59 6.29 -2.22
C TYR A 87 3.76 5.26 -1.10
N ALA A 88 2.89 4.25 -1.06
CA ALA A 88 2.95 3.19 -0.05
C ALA A 88 4.29 2.41 -0.06
N SER A 89 4.95 2.33 -1.22
CA SER A 89 6.26 1.68 -1.37
C SER A 89 7.42 2.55 -0.90
N PHE A 90 7.37 3.87 -1.09
CA PHE A 90 8.51 4.75 -0.84
C PHE A 90 8.42 5.46 0.50
N TRP A 91 7.20 5.77 0.98
CA TRP A 91 7.00 6.51 2.22
C TRP A 91 7.69 5.87 3.44
N PRO A 92 7.63 4.53 3.65
CA PRO A 92 8.30 3.90 4.80
C PRO A 92 9.82 4.06 4.81
N LEU A 93 10.46 4.41 3.68
CA LEU A 93 11.92 4.61 3.64
C LEU A 93 12.37 5.79 4.49
N VAL A 94 11.54 6.84 4.61
CA VAL A 94 11.89 8.04 5.39
C VAL A 94 11.98 7.72 6.88
N PRO A 95 10.93 7.19 7.56
CA PRO A 95 11.02 6.84 8.97
C PRO A 95 12.06 5.76 9.20
N THR A 96 12.19 4.73 8.35
CA THR A 96 13.22 3.70 8.54
C THR A 96 14.64 4.22 8.40
N ALA A 97 14.89 5.17 7.51
CA ALA A 97 16.20 5.83 7.44
C ALA A 97 16.48 6.63 8.73
N LEU A 98 15.49 7.36 9.24
CA LEU A 98 15.63 8.09 10.51
C LEU A 98 15.84 7.12 11.69
N THR A 99 15.11 6.01 11.74
CA THR A 99 15.27 4.97 12.76
C THR A 99 16.68 4.41 12.70
N TYR A 100 17.18 4.07 11.51
CA TYR A 100 18.56 3.60 11.33
C TYR A 100 19.59 4.61 11.82
N PHE A 101 19.42 5.90 11.52
CA PHE A 101 20.32 6.93 12.04
C PHE A 101 20.21 7.13 13.56
N SER A 102 19.06 6.86 14.15
CA SER A 102 18.82 6.98 15.58
C SER A 102 19.30 5.77 16.40
N THR A 103 19.14 4.56 15.88
CA THR A 103 19.35 3.30 16.64
C THR A 103 20.44 2.41 16.05
N GLY A 104 20.81 2.59 14.78
CA GLY A 104 21.69 1.70 14.03
C GLY A 104 21.01 0.44 13.50
N GLU A 105 19.70 0.27 13.73
CA GLU A 105 18.94 -0.90 13.32
C GLU A 105 18.09 -0.63 12.07
N LEU A 106 18.03 -1.62 11.17
CA LEU A 106 17.18 -1.57 9.98
C LEU A 106 15.88 -2.34 10.23
N GLU A 107 14.75 -1.65 10.13
CA GLU A 107 13.44 -2.28 10.15
C GLU A 107 13.19 -3.08 8.86
N GLY A 108 12.98 -4.39 9.00
CA GLY A 108 12.76 -5.30 7.87
C GLY A 108 11.40 -5.10 7.16
N ASP A 109 10.44 -4.46 7.82
CA ASP A 109 9.07 -4.33 7.37
C ASP A 109 8.94 -3.54 6.06
N VAL A 110 9.87 -2.60 5.82
CA VAL A 110 9.91 -1.83 4.57
C VAL A 110 10.05 -2.71 3.34
N PHE A 111 10.91 -3.73 3.39
CA PHE A 111 11.12 -4.63 2.26
C PHE A 111 9.87 -5.44 1.94
N LEU A 112 9.14 -5.86 2.99
CA LEU A 112 7.85 -6.54 2.84
C LEU A 112 6.82 -5.60 2.20
N ILE A 113 6.71 -4.37 2.67
CA ILE A 113 5.77 -3.37 2.12
C ILE A 113 6.09 -3.08 0.65
N MET A 114 7.36 -2.87 0.30
CA MET A 114 7.79 -2.67 -1.09
C MET A 114 7.44 -3.86 -1.98
N ALA A 115 7.71 -5.08 -1.52
CA ALA A 115 7.37 -6.30 -2.26
C ALA A 115 5.86 -6.42 -2.46
N MET A 116 5.06 -6.12 -1.44
CA MET A 116 3.60 -6.15 -1.52
C MET A 116 3.05 -5.05 -2.43
N ALA A 117 3.61 -3.84 -2.39
CA ALA A 117 3.22 -2.73 -3.24
C ALA A 117 3.49 -3.05 -4.72
N TYR A 118 4.66 -3.61 -5.02
CA TYR A 118 5.00 -4.09 -6.35
C TYR A 118 4.06 -5.22 -6.82
N LEU A 119 3.74 -6.17 -5.93
CA LEU A 119 2.80 -7.25 -6.24
C LEU A 119 1.39 -6.70 -6.52
N ALA A 120 0.89 -5.80 -5.68
CA ALA A 120 -0.40 -5.12 -5.90
C ALA A 120 -0.41 -4.36 -7.23
N TYR A 121 0.66 -3.64 -7.55
CA TYR A 121 0.81 -2.89 -8.79
C TYR A 121 0.78 -3.80 -10.02
N SER A 122 1.64 -4.83 -10.05
CA SER A 122 1.74 -5.76 -11.18
C SER A 122 0.42 -6.51 -11.44
N LEU A 123 -0.30 -6.86 -10.37
CA LEU A 123 -1.62 -7.49 -10.47
C LEU A 123 -2.71 -6.54 -10.95
N ASN A 124 -2.60 -5.24 -10.66
CA ASN A 124 -3.53 -4.21 -11.12
C ASN A 124 -3.27 -3.80 -12.59
N LEU A 125 -2.00 -3.69 -13.02
CA LEU A 125 -1.66 -3.45 -14.42
C LEU A 125 -2.19 -4.55 -15.35
N LYS A 126 -2.02 -5.82 -14.96
CA LYS A 126 -2.54 -6.97 -15.72
C LYS A 126 -4.07 -6.93 -15.89
N LYS A 127 -4.80 -6.27 -14.98
CA LYS A 127 -6.25 -6.04 -15.13
C LYS A 127 -6.53 -4.97 -16.18
N LYS A 128 -5.84 -3.84 -16.12
CA LYS A 128 -6.03 -2.71 -17.05
C LYS A 128 -5.74 -3.11 -18.50
N ALA A 129 -4.58 -3.73 -18.75
CA ALA A 129 -4.17 -4.20 -20.08
C ALA A 129 -5.17 -5.20 -20.69
N ARG A 130 -5.74 -6.10 -19.87
CA ARG A 130 -6.75 -7.07 -20.32
C ARG A 130 -8.08 -6.41 -20.67
N TRP A 131 -8.49 -5.40 -19.91
CA TRP A 131 -9.73 -4.67 -20.21
C TRP A 131 -9.60 -3.90 -21.53
N GLU A 132 -8.45 -3.29 -21.78
CA GLU A 132 -8.15 -2.60 -23.05
C GLU A 132 -8.10 -3.57 -24.24
N SER A 133 -7.52 -4.76 -24.08
CA SER A 133 -7.49 -5.76 -25.18
C SER A 133 -8.90 -6.27 -25.54
N HIS A 134 -9.77 -6.52 -24.56
CA HIS A 134 -11.17 -6.90 -24.81
C HIS A 134 -11.97 -5.76 -25.46
N LYS A 135 -11.72 -4.49 -25.08
CA LYS A 135 -12.36 -3.33 -25.70
C LYS A 135 -11.99 -3.24 -27.19
N ASN A 136 -10.70 -3.36 -27.52
CA ASN A 136 -10.23 -3.25 -28.90
C ASN A 136 -10.76 -4.38 -29.80
N GLN A 137 -10.84 -5.62 -29.29
CA GLN A 137 -11.44 -6.75 -30.03
C GLN A 137 -12.94 -6.58 -30.31
N ASN A 138 -13.67 -5.87 -29.45
CA ASN A 138 -15.09 -5.60 -29.67
C ASN A 138 -15.31 -4.45 -30.67
N VAL A 139 -14.35 -3.54 -30.81
CA VAL A 139 -14.38 -2.47 -31.81
C VAL A 139 -14.12 -3.04 -33.21
N THR A 140 -13.10 -3.89 -33.37
CA THR A 140 -12.76 -4.50 -34.67
C THR A 140 -13.79 -5.51 -35.18
N LYS A 141 -14.62 -6.10 -34.30
CA LYS A 141 -15.74 -6.96 -34.71
C LYS A 141 -17.00 -6.19 -35.15
N LYS A 142 -17.05 -4.88 -34.92
CA LYS A 142 -18.18 -4.01 -35.28
C LYS A 142 -17.92 -3.16 -36.53
N SER A 143 -16.69 -3.14 -37.03
CA SER A 143 -16.29 -2.56 -38.32
C SER A 143 -16.30 -3.62 -39.41
#